data_AF-A0A7V1I4U2-F1
#
_entry.id   AF-A0A7V1I4U2-F1
#
_cell.length_a   1.000
_cell.length_b   1.000
_cell.length_c   1.000
_cell.angle_alpha   90.00
_cell.angle_beta   90.00
_cell.angle_gamma   90.00
#
_symmetry.space_group_name_H-M   'P 1'
#
loop_
_entity.id
_entity.type
_entity.pdbx_description
1 polymer ?
#
loop_
_entity_poly.entity_id
_entity_poly.type
_entity_poly.pdbx_seq_one_letter_code
_entity_poly.pdbx_strand_id
1 'polypeptide(L)' 'MKVAVIGAGAIGSLVAGYLSKEGIDVTLIGRRKDVLAIKE' A
#
# COMPACT_ATOMS: atom_id res chain seq x y z
N MET A 1 -4.22 -13.47 6.52
CA MET A 1 -5.13 -12.33 6.83
C MET A 1 -5.01 -11.33 5.69
N LYS A 2 -6.09 -10.65 5.29
CA LYS A 2 -6.07 -9.66 4.20
C LYS A 2 -6.32 -8.26 4.76
N VAL A 3 -5.54 -7.27 4.33
CA VAL A 3 -5.61 -5.90 4.83
C VAL A 3 -5.74 -4.92 3.67
N ALA A 4 -6.71 -4.01 3.78
CA ALA A 4 -6.84 -2.88 2.85
C ALA A 4 -6.38 -1.59 3.54
N VAL A 5 -5.45 -0.87 2.92
CA VAL A 5 -5.00 0.44 3.38
C VAL A 5 -5.57 1.51 2.46
N ILE A 6 -6.51 2.31 2.97
CA ILE A 6 -7.16 3.39 2.21
C ILE A 6 -6.37 4.68 2.40
N GLY A 7 -5.60 5.06 1.37
CA GLY A 7 -4.78 6.26 1.31
C GLY A 7 -3.31 5.98 0.97
N ALA A 8 -2.96 5.92 -0.32
CA ALA A 8 -1.58 5.72 -0.80
C ALA A 8 -0.66 6.97 -0.73
N GLY A 9 -0.82 7.77 0.32
CA GLY A 9 0.11 8.87 0.64
C GLY A 9 1.31 8.38 1.43
N ALA A 10 2.12 9.31 1.97
CA ALA A 10 3.36 8.98 2.68
C ALA A 10 3.18 7.90 3.78
N ILE A 11 2.18 8.06 4.65
CA ILE A 11 1.97 7.13 5.77
C ILE A 11 1.34 5.82 5.33
N GLY A 12 0.31 5.85 4.48
CA GLY A 12 -0.34 4.63 4.05
C GLY A 12 0.60 3.73 3.25
N SER A 13 1.47 4.31 2.41
CA SER A 13 2.51 3.58 1.69
C SER A 13 3.58 3.01 2.61
N LEU A 14 4.01 3.75 3.64
CA LEU A 14 4.96 3.25 4.65
C LEU A 14 4.39 2.03 5.40
N VAL A 15 3.17 2.16 5.91
CA VAL A 15 2.50 1.09 6.65
C VAL A 15 2.24 -0.12 5.75
N ALA A 16 1.70 0.10 4.56
CA ALA A 16 1.47 -0.97 3.59
C ALA A 16 2.78 -1.68 3.20
N GLY A 17 3.88 -0.94 3.05
CA GLY A 17 5.21 -1.50 2.80
C GLY A 17 5.70 -2.41 3.92
N TYR A 18 5.56 -2.00 5.19
CA TYR A 18 5.91 -2.85 6.33
C TYR A 18 5.04 -4.09 6.43
N LEU A 19 3.72 -3.95 6.28
CA LEU A 19 2.80 -5.10 6.31
C LEU A 19 3.10 -6.08 5.17
N SER A 20 3.36 -5.58 3.96
CA SER A 20 3.74 -6.40 2.81
C SER A 20 5.09 -7.11 3.05
N LYS A 21 6.05 -6.44 3.70
CA LYS A 21 7.37 -7.03 4.03
C LYS A 21 7.26 -8.21 4.99
N GLU A 22 6.28 -8.20 5.90
CA GLU A 22 5.97 -9.30 6.82
C GLU A 22 5.14 -10.42 6.15
N GLY A 23 4.93 -10.36 4.84
CA GLY A 23 4.19 -11.38 4.08
C GLY A 23 2.66 -11.30 4.22
N ILE A 24 2.13 -10.17 4.71
CA ILE A 24 0.69 -9.95 4.79
C ILE A 24 0.16 -9.56 3.41
N ASP A 25 -0.96 -10.16 3.00
CA ASP A 25 -1.69 -9.81 1.78
C ASP A 25 -2.35 -8.42 1.95
N VAL A 26 -1.71 -7.40 1.37
CA VAL A 26 -2.09 -6.00 1.50
C VAL A 26 -2.53 -5.43 0.16
N THR A 27 -3.71 -4.82 0.14
CA THR A 27 -4.15 -3.96 -0.97
C THR A 27 -4.04 -2.49 -0.56
N LEU A 28 -3.18 -1.74 -1.25
CA LEU A 28 -3.04 -0.29 -1.06
C LEU A 28 -3.92 0.47 -2.05
N ILE A 29 -4.80 1.33 -1.54
CA ILE A 29 -5.79 2.07 -2.34
C ILE A 29 -5.39 3.55 -2.36
N GLY A 30 -5.20 4.10 -3.56
CA GLY A 30 -4.79 5.48 -3.77
C GLY A 30 -5.46 6.10 -4.99
N ARG A 31 -5.10 7.36 -5.28
CA ARG A 31 -5.50 7.97 -6.55
C ARG A 31 -4.64 7.37 -7.67
N ARG A 32 -5.10 7.51 -8.92
CA ARG A 32 -4.39 6.99 -10.09
C ARG A 32 -2.90 7.34 -10.12
N LYS A 33 -2.56 8.59 -9.79
CA LYS A 33 -1.15 9.04 -9.74
C LYS A 33 -0.30 8.29 -8.70
N ASP A 34 -0.90 7.92 -7.57
CA ASP A 34 -0.19 7.26 -6.46
C ASP A 34 0.02 5.78 -6.80
N VAL A 35 -1.00 5.13 -7.39
CA VAL A 35 -0.91 3.75 -7.87
C VAL A 35 0.15 3.62 -8.97
N LEU A 36 0.15 4.53 -9.94
CA LEU A 36 1.13 4.54 -11.03
C LEU A 36 2.56 4.86 -10.57
N ALA A 37 2.73 5.44 -9.38
CA ALA A 37 4.06 5.75 -8.83
C ALA A 37 4.76 4.53 -8.25
N ILE A 38 4.00 3.47 -7.90
CA ILE A 38 4.56 2.19 -7.46
C ILE A 38 4.96 1.43 -8.72
N LYS A 39 6.28 1.28 -8.92
CA LYS A 39 6.83 0.38 -9.94
C LYS A 39 7.02 -0.99 -9.29
N GLU A 40 6.52 -2.04 -9.95
CA GLU A 40 6.86 -3.44 -9.64
C GLU A 40 8.38 -3.65 -9.60
#